data_AF-C5D1F8-F1
#
_entry.id   AF-C5D1F8-F1
#
_cell.length_a   1.000
_cell.length_b   1.000
_cell.length_c   1.000
_cell.angle_alpha   90.00
_cell.angle_beta   90.00
_cell.angle_gamma   90.00
#
_symmetry.space_group_name_H-M   'P 1'
#
loop_
_entity.id
_entity.type
_entity.pdbx_description
1 polymer ?
#
loop_
_entity_poly.entity_id
_entity_poly.type
_entity_poly.pdbx_seq_one_letter_code
_entity_poly.pdbx_strand_id
1 'polypeptide(L)'
;MSLPAIRRNNVLILFGDFVAERASNGAEPLGLAAKFAEKLQISASMWSQIKKGRVISDKLARQIESRCGKEPLWLDAPQSAEPLQDPGEERFVELARRAYRAQNARGKRALRTILLEHGAPQKE
;
A
#
# COMPACT_ATOMS: atom_id res chain seq x y z
N MET A 1 6.30 -2.07 15.79
CA MET A 1 6.20 -2.96 14.61
C MET A 1 7.42 -3.87 14.58
N SER A 2 7.28 -5.12 14.11
CA SER A 2 8.44 -6.00 13.89
C SER A 2 9.26 -5.53 12.68
N LEU A 3 10.56 -5.86 12.61
CA LEU A 3 11.42 -5.48 11.48
C LEU A 3 10.83 -5.90 10.11
N PRO A 4 10.28 -7.12 9.93
CA PRO A 4 9.59 -7.47 8.68
C PRO A 4 8.41 -6.57 8.34
N ALA A 5 7.62 -6.15 9.35
CA ALA A 5 6.49 -5.25 9.16
C ALA A 5 6.96 -3.83 8.78
N ILE A 6 8.03 -3.34 9.39
CA ILE A 6 8.65 -2.03 9.07
C ILE A 6 9.12 -2.03 7.61
N ARG A 7 9.92 -3.04 7.22
CA ARG A 7 10.42 -3.15 5.84
C ARG A 7 9.28 -3.19 4.82
N ARG A 8 8.26 -4.00 5.07
CA ARG A 8 7.08 -4.10 4.20
C ARG A 8 6.38 -2.75 4.07
N ASN A 9 6.09 -2.09 5.19
CA ASN A 9 5.45 -0.78 5.20
C ASN A 9 6.23 0.24 4.38
N ASN A 10 7.54 0.30 4.61
CA ASN A 10 8.43 1.24 3.95
C ASN A 10 8.53 0.98 2.45
N VAL A 11 8.52 -0.28 2.01
CA VAL A 11 8.49 -0.61 0.58
C VAL A 11 7.17 -0.18 -0.06
N LEU A 12 6.03 -0.23 0.65
CA LEU A 12 4.76 0.26 0.14
C LEU A 12 4.73 1.79 0.02
N ILE A 13 5.40 2.51 0.92
CA ILE A 13 5.63 3.96 0.79
C ILE A 13 6.40 4.25 -0.51
N LEU A 14 7.51 3.54 -0.76
CA LEU A 14 8.30 3.72 -2.00
C LEU A 14 7.51 3.43 -3.27
N PHE A 15 6.61 2.44 -3.23
CA PHE A 15 5.71 2.18 -4.35
C PHE A 15 4.71 3.33 -4.54
N GLY A 16 4.23 3.88 -3.44
CA GLY A 16 3.37 5.05 -3.44
C GLY A 16 4.00 6.27 -4.09
N ASP A 17 5.21 6.62 -3.67
CA ASP A 17 6.00 7.70 -4.26
C ASP A 17 6.19 7.47 -5.76
N PHE A 18 6.50 6.24 -6.16
CA PHE A 18 6.68 5.87 -7.57
C PHE A 18 5.40 6.06 -8.39
N VAL A 19 4.23 5.70 -7.85
CA VAL A 19 2.95 5.89 -8.53
C VAL A 19 2.60 7.37 -8.63
N ALA A 20 2.78 8.14 -7.55
CA ALA A 20 2.53 9.58 -7.53
C ALA A 20 3.40 10.34 -8.54
N GLU A 21 4.70 10.00 -8.61
CA GLU A 21 5.64 10.53 -9.60
C GLU A 21 5.20 10.20 -11.04
N ARG A 22 4.64 9.01 -11.29
CA ARG A 22 4.20 8.62 -12.63
C ARG A 22 2.85 9.23 -13.01
N ALA A 23 1.94 9.39 -12.05
CA ALA A 23 0.67 10.06 -12.25
C ALA A 23 0.86 11.54 -12.60
N SER A 24 1.77 12.25 -11.93
CA SER A 24 2.07 13.66 -12.27
C SER A 24 2.68 13.83 -13.67
N ASN A 25 3.34 12.79 -14.18
CA ASN A 25 3.92 12.74 -15.52
C ASN A 25 2.93 12.24 -16.60
N GLY A 26 1.64 12.10 -16.29
CA GLY A 26 0.60 11.69 -17.24
C GLY A 26 0.67 10.22 -17.67
N ALA A 27 1.35 9.36 -16.91
CA ALA A 27 1.45 7.94 -17.23
C ALA A 27 0.12 7.22 -16.96
N GLU A 28 -0.27 6.30 -17.86
CA GLU A 28 -1.45 5.47 -17.63
C GLU A 28 -1.27 4.56 -16.40
N PRO A 29 -2.34 4.33 -15.59
CA PRO A 29 -2.28 3.55 -14.36
C PRO A 29 -1.92 2.07 -14.58
N LEU A 30 -2.13 1.55 -15.79
CA LEU A 30 -1.98 0.13 -16.07
C LEU A 30 -0.50 -0.27 -16.08
N GLY A 31 -0.16 -1.26 -15.26
CA GLY A 31 1.19 -1.84 -15.22
C GLY A 31 2.19 -1.12 -14.31
N LEU A 32 1.80 -0.11 -13.53
CA LEU A 32 2.72 0.56 -12.59
C LEU A 32 3.34 -0.40 -11.57
N ALA A 33 2.59 -1.40 -11.11
CA ALA A 33 3.11 -2.46 -10.24
C ALA A 33 4.17 -3.33 -10.93
N ALA A 34 4.02 -3.62 -12.23
CA ALA A 34 5.01 -4.38 -12.99
C ALA A 34 6.27 -3.54 -13.24
N LYS A 35 6.11 -2.27 -13.63
CA LYS A 35 7.21 -1.31 -13.79
C LYS A 35 7.99 -1.08 -12.49
N PHE A 36 7.31 -1.07 -11.34
CA PHE A 36 7.98 -0.97 -10.05
C PHE A 36 8.78 -2.25 -9.73
N ALA A 37 8.22 -3.42 -10.00
CA ALA A 37 8.95 -4.68 -9.86
C ALA A 37 10.20 -4.72 -10.74
N GLU A 38 10.11 -4.23 -11.99
CA GLU A 38 11.24 -4.07 -12.90
C GLU A 38 12.29 -3.09 -12.35
N LYS A 39 11.88 -1.91 -11.83
CA LYS A 39 12.77 -0.95 -11.17
C LYS A 39 13.55 -1.61 -10.02
N LEU A 40 12.87 -2.45 -9.23
CA LEU A 40 13.47 -3.19 -8.13
C LEU A 40 14.26 -4.43 -8.58
N GLN A 41 14.22 -4.80 -9.86
CA GLN A 41 14.81 -6.02 -10.41
C GLN A 41 14.30 -7.30 -9.75
N ILE A 42 12.99 -7.38 -9.55
CA ILE A 42 12.29 -8.56 -9.04
C ILE A 42 11.14 -8.94 -9.99
N SER A 43 10.63 -10.16 -9.87
CA SER A 43 9.47 -10.57 -10.65
C SER A 43 8.18 -9.91 -10.13
N ALA A 44 7.21 -9.69 -11.03
CA ALA A 44 5.88 -9.20 -10.65
C ALA A 44 5.16 -10.12 -9.65
N SER A 45 5.45 -11.43 -9.69
CA SER A 45 4.98 -12.40 -8.70
C SER A 45 5.60 -12.13 -7.32
N MET A 46 6.93 -11.94 -7.25
CA MET A 46 7.60 -11.59 -5.99
C MET A 46 7.07 -10.27 -5.42
N TRP A 47 6.84 -9.27 -6.26
CA TRP A 47 6.19 -8.02 -5.85
C TRP A 47 4.81 -8.27 -5.25
N SER A 48 3.98 -9.08 -5.90
CA SER A 48 2.66 -9.45 -5.38
C SER A 48 2.73 -10.19 -4.05
N GLN A 49 3.74 -11.02 -3.83
CA GLN A 49 3.99 -11.69 -2.55
C GLN A 49 4.45 -10.70 -1.47
N ILE A 50 5.34 -9.74 -1.81
CA ILE A 50 5.78 -8.67 -0.90
C ILE A 50 4.60 -7.82 -0.47
N LYS A 51 3.65 -7.53 -1.38
CA LYS A 51 2.37 -6.87 -1.05
C LYS A 51 1.43 -7.73 -0.20
N LYS A 52 1.61 -9.06 -0.14
CA LYS A 52 0.73 -9.97 0.64
C LYS A 52 1.28 -10.44 1.99
N GLY A 53 2.59 -10.37 2.20
CA GLY A 53 3.16 -10.59 3.54
C GLY A 53 4.58 -11.13 3.52
N ARG A 54 5.15 -11.37 2.34
CA ARG A 54 6.46 -11.98 2.21
C ARG A 54 7.53 -11.17 2.93
N VAL A 55 8.30 -11.85 3.77
CA VAL A 55 9.43 -11.28 4.48
C VAL A 55 10.50 -10.79 3.49
N ILE A 56 11.00 -9.59 3.74
CA ILE A 56 12.09 -8.97 2.97
C ILE A 56 13.41 -9.27 3.69
N SER A 57 14.29 -10.03 3.04
CA SER A 57 15.63 -10.33 3.56
C SER A 57 16.52 -9.09 3.53
N ASP A 58 17.61 -9.10 4.30
CA ASP A 58 18.55 -7.97 4.36
C ASP A 58 19.12 -7.62 2.98
N LYS A 59 19.49 -8.65 2.20
CA LYS A 59 19.98 -8.46 0.82
C LYS A 59 18.94 -7.77 -0.07
N LEU A 60 17.68 -8.19 0.03
CA LEU A 60 16.60 -7.58 -0.74
C LEU A 60 16.30 -6.16 -0.25
N ALA A 61 16.36 -5.91 1.06
CA ALA A 61 16.20 -4.57 1.61
C ALA A 61 17.26 -3.61 1.06
N ARG A 62 18.55 -3.99 1.12
CA ARG A 62 19.65 -3.19 0.56
C ARG A 62 19.49 -2.96 -0.95
N GLN A 63 19.05 -3.97 -1.70
CA GLN A 63 18.76 -3.82 -3.13
C GLN A 63 17.66 -2.79 -3.39
N ILE A 64 16.56 -2.84 -2.63
CA ILE A 64 15.45 -1.91 -2.78
C ILE A 64 15.88 -0.48 -2.46
N GLU A 65 16.62 -0.27 -1.37
CA GLU A 65 17.14 1.05 -1.00
C GLU A 65 18.00 1.64 -2.11
N SER A 66 18.97 0.86 -2.61
CA SER A 66 19.82 1.28 -3.73
C SER A 66 19.02 1.62 -5.00
N ARG A 67 18.04 0.78 -5.38
CA ARG A 67 17.19 1.00 -6.57
C ARG A 67 16.22 2.18 -6.42
N CYS A 68 15.94 2.58 -5.18
CA CYS A 68 15.07 3.71 -4.86
C CYS A 68 15.85 4.96 -4.42
N GLY A 69 17.19 4.95 -4.47
CA GLY A 69 18.02 6.08 -4.07
C GLY A 69 17.87 6.46 -2.59
N LYS A 70 17.63 5.46 -1.72
CA LYS A 70 17.57 5.65 -0.27
C LYS A 70 18.90 5.22 0.36
N GLU A 71 19.22 5.86 1.48
CA GLU A 71 20.39 5.51 2.29
C GLU A 71 20.28 4.08 2.84
N PRO A 72 21.41 3.41 3.11
CA PRO A 72 21.42 2.13 3.81
C PRO A 72 20.63 2.19 5.11
N LEU A 73 19.89 1.13 5.44
CA LEU A 73 19.04 1.01 6.64
C LEU A 73 17.76 1.85 6.61
N TRP A 74 17.47 2.58 5.53
CA TRP A 74 16.22 3.34 5.42
C TRP A 74 14.97 2.46 5.52
N LEU A 75 15.00 1.24 4.96
CA LEU A 75 13.89 0.28 5.09
C LEU A 75 13.76 -0.32 6.49
N ASP A 76 14.77 -0.21 7.33
CA ASP A 76 14.80 -0.81 8.67
C ASP A 76 14.33 0.17 9.74
N ALA A 77 14.25 1.45 9.41
CA ALA A 77 13.75 2.51 10.28
C ALA A 77 12.26 2.80 10.02
N PRO A 78 11.43 3.03 11.04
CA PRO A 78 10.06 3.49 10.86
C PRO A 78 10.02 4.81 10.09
N GLN A 79 9.19 4.88 9.05
CA GLN A 79 8.97 6.10 8.28
C GLN A 79 7.67 6.79 8.71
N SER A 80 7.67 8.12 8.76
CA SER A 80 6.49 8.90 9.14
C SER A 80 5.43 9.01 8.04
N ALA A 81 5.79 8.70 6.80
CA ALA A 81 4.86 8.70 5.68
C ALA A 81 3.93 7.48 5.74
N GLU A 82 2.66 7.67 5.39
CA GLU A 82 1.74 6.56 5.17
C GLU A 82 1.94 6.01 3.76
N PRO A 83 1.84 4.68 3.55
CA PRO A 83 1.81 4.11 2.22
C PRO A 83 0.71 4.75 1.36
N LEU A 84 0.93 4.86 0.04
CA LEU A 84 -0.10 5.36 -0.85
C LEU A 84 -1.38 4.54 -0.70
N GLN A 85 -2.47 5.24 -0.42
CA GLN A 85 -3.80 4.67 -0.33
C GLN A 85 -4.11 3.95 -1.65
N ASP A 86 -4.63 2.74 -1.58
CA ASP A 86 -4.97 1.99 -2.79
C ASP A 86 -6.01 2.82 -3.57
N PRO A 87 -5.85 3.09 -4.88
CA PRO A 87 -6.89 3.76 -5.65
C PRO A 87 -8.27 3.06 -5.55
N GLY A 88 -8.29 1.74 -5.28
CA GLY A 88 -9.49 1.00 -4.93
C GLY A 88 -10.05 1.39 -3.55
N GLU A 89 -9.20 1.64 -2.57
CA GLU A 89 -9.56 2.17 -1.25
C GLU A 89 -10.10 3.60 -1.37
N GLU A 90 -9.49 4.49 -2.15
CA GLU A 90 -10.00 5.84 -2.38
C GLU A 90 -11.39 5.82 -3.04
N ARG A 91 -11.57 5.00 -4.08
CA ARG A 91 -12.87 4.79 -4.73
C ARG A 91 -13.90 4.22 -3.75
N PHE A 92 -13.50 3.29 -2.89
CA PHE A 92 -14.36 2.74 -1.86
C PHE A 92 -14.76 3.81 -0.84
N VAL A 93 -13.82 4.64 -0.38
CA VAL A 93 -14.09 5.75 0.55
C VAL A 93 -15.04 6.76 -0.08
N GLU A 94 -14.84 7.09 -1.35
CA GLU A 94 -15.74 7.98 -2.10
C GLU A 94 -17.16 7.39 -2.20
N LEU A 95 -17.28 6.12 -2.59
CA LEU A 95 -18.55 5.40 -2.65
C LEU A 95 -19.24 5.35 -1.27
N ALA A 96 -18.50 4.99 -0.22
CA ALA A 96 -18.99 4.91 1.15
C ALA A 96 -19.46 6.29 1.64
N ARG A 97 -18.72 7.36 1.33
CA ARG A 97 -19.10 8.74 1.66
C ARG A 97 -20.39 9.15 0.96
N ARG A 98 -20.54 8.84 -0.33
CA ARG A 98 -21.78 9.10 -1.09
C ARG A 98 -22.95 8.34 -0.50
N ALA A 99 -22.78 7.04 -0.25
CA ALA A 99 -23.81 6.20 0.36
C ALA A 99 -24.22 6.73 1.74
N TYR A 100 -23.26 7.08 2.61
CA TYR A 100 -23.54 7.60 3.94
C TYR A 100 -24.36 8.89 3.92
N ARG A 101 -24.05 9.82 2.99
CA ARG A 101 -24.77 11.09 2.85
C ARG A 101 -26.19 10.93 2.34
N ALA A 102 -26.45 9.93 1.50
CA ALA A 102 -27.77 9.64 0.94
C ALA A 102 -28.74 8.96 1.93
N GLN A 103 -28.26 8.49 3.08
CA GLN A 103 -29.03 7.66 4.01
C GLN A 103 -29.58 8.43 5.21
N ASN A 104 -30.72 7.94 5.72
CA ASN A 104 -31.30 8.39 6.99
C ASN A 104 -30.58 7.76 8.20
N ALA A 105 -31.03 8.09 9.42
CA ALA A 105 -30.40 7.61 10.66
C ALA A 105 -30.34 6.06 10.75
N ARG A 106 -31.35 5.34 10.25
CA ARG A 106 -31.36 3.87 10.22
C ARG A 106 -30.33 3.34 9.22
N GLY A 107 -30.28 3.89 8.01
CA GLY A 107 -29.34 3.48 6.97
C GLY A 107 -27.88 3.76 7.36
N LYS A 108 -27.59 4.90 8.00
CA LYS A 108 -26.25 5.21 8.53
C LYS A 108 -25.79 4.22 9.59
N ARG A 109 -26.70 3.80 10.49
CA ARG A 109 -26.41 2.77 11.50
C ARG A 109 -26.10 1.43 10.84
N ALA A 110 -26.88 1.01 9.85
CA ALA A 110 -26.64 -0.22 9.11
C ALA A 110 -25.27 -0.22 8.40
N LEU A 111 -24.92 0.87 7.70
CA LEU A 111 -23.60 1.02 7.06
C LEU A 111 -22.46 0.91 8.08
N ARG A 112 -22.60 1.55 9.25
CA ARG A 112 -21.61 1.46 10.33
C ARG A 112 -21.47 0.02 10.85
N THR A 113 -22.57 -0.70 11.04
CA THR A 113 -22.53 -2.10 11.51
C THR A 113 -21.77 -2.98 10.52
N ILE A 114 -22.06 -2.88 9.23
CA ILE A 114 -21.37 -3.65 8.18
C ILE A 114 -19.86 -3.38 8.21
N LEU A 115 -19.46 -2.10 8.30
CA LEU A 115 -18.04 -1.74 8.37
C LEU A 115 -17.35 -2.28 9.64
N LEU A 116 -18.05 -2.32 10.78
CA LEU A 116 -17.51 -2.87 12.03
C LEU A 116 -17.38 -4.39 11.97
N GLU A 117 -18.36 -5.09 11.40
CA GLU A 117 -18.34 -6.55 11.23
C GLU A 117 -17.18 -7.00 10.34
N HIS A 118 -16.90 -6.26 9.26
CA HIS A 118 -15.81 -6.57 8.34
C HIS A 118 -14.46 -5.93 8.71
N GLY A 119 -14.45 -4.96 9.63
CA GLY A 119 -13.24 -4.27 10.08
C GLY A 119 -12.55 -4.91 11.29
N ALA A 120 -13.20 -5.88 11.95
CA ALA A 120 -12.57 -6.64 13.02
C ALA A 120 -11.46 -7.53 12.43
N PRO A 121 -10.24 -7.55 13.02
CA PRO A 121 -9.21 -8.49 12.57
C PRO A 121 -9.76 -9.92 12.68
N GLN A 122 -9.60 -10.71 11.62
CA GLN A 122 -9.86 -12.15 11.69
C GLN A 122 -8.98 -12.69 12.82
N LYS A 123 -9.61 -13.17 13.91
CA LYS A 123 -8.92 -13.94 14.92
C LYS A 123 -8.48 -15.24 14.25
N GLU A 124 -7.19 -15.37 13.99
CA GLU A 124 -6.53 -16.67 13.75
C GLU A 124 -6.63 -17.55 15.01
#